data_AF-A8X124-F1
#
_entry.id   AF-A8X124-F1
#
_cell.length_a   1.000
_cell.length_b   1.000
_cell.length_c   1.000
_cell.angle_alpha   90.00
_cell.angle_beta   90.00
_cell.angle_gamma   90.00
#
_symmetry.space_group_name_H-M   'P 1'
#
loop_
_entity.id
_entity.type
_entity.pdbx_description
1 polymer ?
#
loop_
_entity_poly.entity_id
_entity_poly.type
_entity_poly.pdbx_seq_one_letter_code
_entity_poly.pdbx_strand_id
1 'polypeptide(L)'
;MLEAKQIGVRGLSCYGFRLLDGSFLYGPIALFPKTALSWRVPTPEDITPRSLFLFAALEPKIDILVLGVGDKKNIDKVRAKVAPFLREHKIGLEIMDTEDAIATFNFLNAEGRYVGAALYPPDDMVVTDKEYGRALALLKGWDTVEENPLLLGLNDTINQAEDLVKRLWSGDEKSWQSARQKVLESPSQREQRMQLEVEDKEKKLRIE
;
A
#
# COMPACT_ATOMS: atom_id res chain seq x y z
N MET A 1 19.90 18.36 15.56
CA MET A 1 18.45 18.32 15.83
C MET A 1 17.90 17.12 15.11
N LEU A 2 17.29 16.16 15.83
CA LEU A 2 16.60 15.04 15.18
C LEU A 2 15.35 15.59 14.50
N GLU A 3 15.31 15.51 13.18
CA GLU A 3 14.12 15.85 12.40
C GLU A 3 12.99 14.92 12.87
N ALA A 4 11.95 15.47 13.49
CA ALA A 4 10.83 14.67 13.95
C ALA A 4 10.10 14.11 12.74
N LYS A 5 10.19 12.79 12.53
CA LYS A 5 9.54 12.10 11.41
C LYS A 5 8.04 12.40 11.42
N GLN A 6 7.59 13.13 10.41
CA GLN A 6 6.17 13.46 10.25
C GLN A 6 5.37 12.20 9.91
N ILE A 7 4.15 12.13 10.42
CA ILE A 7 3.20 11.07 10.07
C ILE A 7 2.58 11.39 8.72
N GLY A 8 2.44 10.38 7.86
CA GLY A 8 1.70 10.49 6.61
C GLY A 8 1.00 9.19 6.30
N VAL A 9 0.05 9.25 5.38
CA VAL A 9 -0.67 8.07 4.89
C VAL A 9 -0.01 7.59 3.61
N ARG A 10 0.36 6.32 3.60
CA ARG A 10 0.96 5.63 2.45
C ARG A 10 -0.06 4.94 1.56
N GLY A 11 -1.13 4.40 2.15
CA GLY A 11 -2.11 3.62 1.43
C GLY A 11 -3.47 3.63 2.09
N LEU A 12 -4.48 3.38 1.28
CA LEU A 12 -5.89 3.34 1.65
C LEU A 12 -6.46 1.93 1.42
N SER A 13 -7.41 1.55 2.26
CA SER A 13 -8.25 0.37 2.13
C SER A 13 -9.65 0.71 2.66
N CYS A 14 -10.66 -0.08 2.29
CA CYS A 14 -11.99 0.01 2.90
C CYS A 14 -11.99 -0.27 4.41
N TYR A 15 -10.97 -0.97 4.92
CA TYR A 15 -10.85 -1.25 6.35
C TYR A 15 -10.07 -0.19 7.12
N GLY A 16 -9.39 0.75 6.45
CA GLY A 16 -8.55 1.75 7.11
C GLY A 16 -7.33 2.16 6.31
N PHE A 17 -6.25 2.51 7.00
CA PHE A 17 -5.15 3.29 6.44
C PHE A 17 -3.79 2.72 6.82
N ARG A 18 -2.88 2.68 5.85
CA ARG A 18 -1.47 2.37 6.08
C ARG A 18 -0.67 3.65 6.21
N LEU A 19 0.09 3.80 7.30
CA LEU A 19 0.95 4.96 7.53
C LEU A 19 2.35 4.78 6.90
N LEU A 20 3.10 5.88 6.79
CA LEU A 20 4.46 5.89 6.23
C LEU A 20 5.48 5.07 7.04
N ASP A 21 5.23 4.85 8.33
CA ASP A 21 6.05 4.00 9.19
C ASP A 21 5.79 2.49 9.00
N GLY A 22 4.78 2.14 8.18
CA GLY A 22 4.38 0.76 7.90
C GLY A 22 3.25 0.24 8.80
N SER A 23 2.84 0.99 9.83
CA SER A 23 1.70 0.62 10.67
C SER A 23 0.38 0.72 9.92
N PHE A 24 -0.60 -0.09 10.32
CA PHE A 24 -1.95 -0.09 9.75
C PHE A 24 -2.97 0.23 10.84
N LEU A 25 -3.80 1.25 10.58
CA LEU A 25 -4.87 1.69 11.47
C LEU A 25 -6.22 1.31 10.88
N TYR A 26 -7.04 0.65 11.69
CA TYR A 26 -8.37 0.19 11.28
C TYR A 26 -9.42 1.26 11.55
N GLY A 27 -10.33 1.41 10.59
CA GLY A 27 -11.46 2.33 10.64
C GLY A 27 -11.07 3.79 10.45
N PRO A 28 -11.98 4.71 10.84
CA PRO A 28 -11.73 6.13 10.73
C PRO A 28 -10.63 6.61 11.67
N ILE A 29 -9.85 7.58 11.21
CA ILE A 29 -8.70 8.10 11.94
C ILE A 29 -8.67 9.63 11.96
N ALA A 30 -8.10 10.16 13.04
CA ALA A 30 -7.74 11.57 13.18
C ALA A 30 -6.21 11.67 13.16
N LEU A 31 -5.69 12.42 12.19
CA LEU A 31 -4.28 12.60 11.95
C LEU A 31 -3.84 14.01 12.28
N PHE A 32 -2.65 14.09 12.87
CA PHE A 32 -1.90 15.29 13.15
C PHE A 32 -0.45 15.08 12.68
N PRO A 33 0.36 16.14 12.54
CA PRO A 33 1.71 16.02 12.00
C PRO A 33 2.59 14.99 12.71
N LYS A 34 2.34 14.74 14.00
CA LYS A 34 3.12 13.86 14.87
C LYS A 34 2.31 12.73 15.52
N THR A 35 0.99 12.69 15.34
CA THR A 35 0.13 11.75 16.06
C THR A 35 -0.99 11.23 15.16
N ALA A 36 -1.26 9.94 15.24
CA ALA A 36 -2.43 9.31 14.63
C ALA A 36 -3.32 8.73 15.73
N LEU A 37 -4.62 9.01 15.66
CA LEU A 37 -5.60 8.60 16.66
C LEU A 37 -6.76 7.89 15.96
N SER A 38 -7.37 6.91 16.64
CA SER A 38 -8.64 6.34 16.18
C SER A 38 -9.76 7.38 16.35
N TRP A 39 -10.57 7.56 15.31
CA TRP A 39 -11.68 8.50 15.31
C TRP A 39 -13.00 7.74 15.33
N ARG A 40 -13.79 7.96 16.39
CA ARG A 40 -15.02 7.19 16.64
C ARG A 40 -16.19 7.73 15.81
N VAL A 41 -16.22 7.33 14.54
CA VAL A 41 -17.29 7.66 13.57
C VAL A 41 -17.68 6.39 12.82
N PRO A 42 -18.75 5.69 13.23
CA PRO A 42 -19.17 4.45 12.58
C PRO A 42 -19.63 4.64 11.14
N THR A 43 -20.28 5.78 10.85
CA THR A 43 -20.80 6.11 9.51
C THR A 43 -20.51 7.57 9.14
N PRO A 44 -20.51 7.94 7.85
CA PRO A 44 -20.36 9.33 7.43
C PRO A 44 -21.41 10.28 8.00
N GLU A 45 -22.57 9.76 8.41
CA GLU A 45 -23.65 10.56 9.01
C GLU A 45 -23.33 11.03 10.44
N ASP A 46 -22.49 10.27 11.14
CA ASP A 46 -22.01 10.54 12.50
C ASP A 46 -20.90 11.60 12.53
N ILE A 47 -20.45 12.06 11.37
CA ILE A 47 -19.56 13.22 11.25
C ILE A 47 -20.33 14.47 11.66
N THR A 48 -20.09 14.91 12.88
CA THR A 48 -20.82 15.99 13.55
C THR A 48 -19.84 16.96 14.20
N PRO A 49 -20.26 18.18 14.54
CA PRO A 49 -19.45 19.10 15.35
C PRO A 49 -18.86 18.43 16.61
N ARG A 50 -19.65 17.56 17.26
CA ARG A 50 -19.21 16.80 18.44
C ARG A 50 -18.08 15.81 18.11
N SER A 51 -18.17 15.09 16.99
CA SER A 51 -17.10 14.16 16.60
C SER A 51 -15.82 14.88 16.19
N LEU A 52 -15.92 16.13 15.73
CA LEU A 52 -14.78 16.98 15.35
C LEU A 52 -14.24 17.85 16.49
N PHE A 53 -14.84 17.80 17.68
CA PHE A 53 -14.44 18.65 18.80
C PHE A 53 -12.97 18.48 19.19
N LEU A 54 -12.40 17.29 19.02
CA LEU A 54 -10.98 17.01 19.22
C LEU A 54 -10.09 18.03 18.49
N PHE A 55 -10.41 18.36 17.24
CA PHE A 55 -9.61 19.28 16.42
C PHE A 55 -9.70 20.73 16.89
N ALA A 56 -10.83 21.10 17.49
CA ALA A 56 -11.07 22.43 18.03
C ALA A 56 -10.43 22.64 19.42
N ALA A 57 -10.22 21.56 20.17
CA ALA A 57 -9.72 21.62 21.55
C ALA A 57 -8.18 21.61 21.68
N LEU A 58 -7.45 21.50 20.56
CA LEU A 58 -5.99 21.39 20.56
C LEU A 58 -5.29 22.75 20.63
N GLU A 59 -4.16 22.77 21.34
CA GLU A 59 -3.22 23.87 21.40
C GLU A 59 -1.81 23.39 21.01
N PRO A 60 -1.12 24.04 20.06
CA PRO A 60 -1.57 25.18 19.26
C PRO A 60 -2.70 24.79 18.32
N LYS A 61 -3.55 25.78 18.03
CA LYS A 61 -4.69 25.60 17.14
C LYS A 61 -4.28 25.21 15.73
N ILE A 62 -5.06 24.31 15.11
CA ILE A 62 -4.89 23.95 13.70
C ILE A 62 -5.37 25.06 12.76
N ASP A 63 -4.65 25.26 11.67
CA ASP A 63 -5.00 26.24 10.64
C ASP A 63 -6.05 25.68 9.69
N ILE A 64 -5.87 24.42 9.29
CA ILE A 64 -6.67 23.74 8.28
C ILE A 64 -6.99 22.32 8.76
N LEU A 65 -8.27 21.95 8.65
CA LEU A 65 -8.75 20.59 8.80
C LEU A 65 -9.11 20.01 7.42
N VAL A 66 -8.42 18.94 7.04
CA VAL A 66 -8.74 18.14 5.86
C VAL A 66 -9.68 17.00 6.25
N LEU A 67 -10.89 16.97 5.70
CA LEU A 67 -11.93 16.00 6.02
C LEU A 67 -12.18 15.08 4.80
N GLY A 68 -11.80 13.81 4.94
CA GLY A 68 -12.13 12.74 4.00
C GLY A 68 -13.38 11.99 4.45
N VAL A 69 -14.46 12.07 3.67
CA VAL A 69 -15.78 11.50 4.05
C VAL A 69 -16.06 10.11 3.45
N GLY A 70 -15.01 9.42 3.01
CA GLY A 70 -15.12 8.21 2.19
C GLY A 70 -15.50 8.60 0.77
N ASP A 71 -16.74 8.32 0.39
CA ASP A 71 -17.27 8.54 -0.96
C ASP A 71 -17.71 9.99 -1.23
N LYS A 72 -17.62 10.39 -2.50
CA LYS A 72 -18.03 11.72 -2.99
C LYS A 72 -19.48 12.09 -2.67
N LYS A 73 -20.37 11.10 -2.53
CA LYS A 73 -21.81 11.30 -2.28
C LYS A 73 -22.10 11.97 -0.93
N ASN A 74 -21.21 11.84 0.04
CA ASN A 74 -21.43 12.30 1.41
C ASN A 74 -20.97 13.75 1.65
N ILE A 75 -20.22 14.36 0.71
CA ILE A 75 -19.50 15.63 0.90
C ILE A 75 -20.47 16.76 1.28
N ASP A 76 -21.50 17.02 0.48
CA ASP A 76 -22.37 18.20 0.68
C ASP A 76 -23.16 18.12 2.00
N LYS A 77 -23.69 16.93 2.32
CA LYS A 77 -24.44 16.67 3.56
C LYS A 77 -23.57 16.89 4.80
N VAL A 78 -22.34 16.39 4.78
CA VAL A 78 -21.41 16.53 5.90
C VAL A 78 -20.93 17.98 6.01
N ARG A 79 -20.58 18.63 4.89
CA ARG A 79 -20.14 20.04 4.83
C ARG A 79 -21.13 20.96 5.52
N ALA A 80 -22.42 20.83 5.23
CA ALA A 80 -23.47 21.66 5.82
C ALA A 80 -23.53 21.55 7.35
N LYS A 81 -23.25 20.36 7.92
CA LYS A 81 -23.26 20.12 9.37
C LYS A 81 -22.05 20.71 10.08
N VAL A 82 -20.86 20.61 9.47
CA VAL A 82 -19.58 20.88 10.18
C VAL A 82 -18.98 22.25 9.87
N ALA A 83 -19.27 22.83 8.71
CA ALA A 83 -18.70 24.11 8.31
C ALA A 83 -19.00 25.27 9.29
N PRO A 84 -20.22 25.42 9.85
CA PRO A 84 -20.50 26.48 10.81
C PRO A 84 -19.65 26.37 12.08
N PHE A 85 -19.49 25.14 12.59
CA PHE A 85 -18.70 24.84 13.79
C PHE A 85 -17.22 25.17 13.59
N LEU A 86 -16.62 24.76 12.46
CA LEU A 86 -15.21 25.05 12.18
C LEU A 86 -14.98 26.54 11.94
N ARG A 87 -15.94 27.23 11.31
CA ARG A 87 -15.87 28.69 11.13
C ARG A 87 -15.90 29.43 12.46
N GLU A 88 -16.76 29.02 13.40
CA GLU A 88 -16.80 29.57 14.76
C GLU A 88 -15.46 29.42 15.47
N HIS A 89 -14.85 28.24 15.31
CA HIS A 89 -13.52 27.96 15.84
C HIS A 89 -12.40 28.56 14.97
N LYS A 90 -12.68 29.29 13.88
CA LYS A 90 -11.73 29.85 12.89
C LYS A 90 -10.71 28.82 12.37
N ILE A 91 -11.17 27.61 12.05
CA ILE A 91 -10.39 26.53 11.43
C ILE A 91 -10.83 26.46 9.96
N GLY A 92 -9.88 26.46 9.02
CA GLY A 92 -10.15 26.23 7.61
C GLY A 92 -10.67 24.81 7.36
N LEU A 93 -11.66 24.63 6.49
CA LEU A 93 -12.22 23.32 6.14
C LEU A 93 -11.93 23.00 4.67
N GLU A 94 -11.19 21.92 4.44
CA GLU A 94 -11.05 21.28 3.14
C GLU A 94 -11.76 19.93 3.20
N ILE A 95 -12.85 19.75 2.44
CA ILE A 95 -13.64 18.51 2.45
C ILE A 95 -13.72 17.91 1.05
N MET A 96 -13.35 16.64 0.96
CA MET A 96 -13.25 15.87 -0.28
C MET A 96 -13.45 14.37 0.00
N ASP A 97 -13.37 13.54 -1.03
CA ASP A 97 -13.26 12.09 -0.87
C ASP A 97 -11.93 11.70 -0.24
N THR A 98 -11.91 10.52 0.37
CA THR A 98 -10.79 10.12 1.23
C THR A 98 -9.47 9.94 0.48
N GLU A 99 -9.50 9.55 -0.79
CA GLU A 99 -8.30 9.43 -1.64
C GLU A 99 -7.62 10.78 -1.86
N ASP A 100 -8.39 11.78 -2.31
CA ASP A 100 -7.90 13.14 -2.51
C ASP A 100 -7.48 13.79 -1.17
N ALA A 101 -8.24 13.53 -0.09
CA ALA A 101 -7.96 14.05 1.25
C ALA A 101 -6.59 13.59 1.78
N ILE A 102 -6.22 12.33 1.52
CA ILE A 102 -4.92 11.79 1.89
C ILE A 102 -3.79 12.57 1.20
N ALA A 103 -3.93 12.83 -0.10
CA ALA A 103 -2.92 13.56 -0.86
C ALA A 103 -2.77 15.00 -0.35
N THR A 104 -3.88 15.69 -0.12
CA THR A 104 -3.89 17.06 0.42
C THR A 104 -3.28 17.13 1.81
N PHE A 105 -3.64 16.22 2.72
CA PHE A 105 -3.04 16.15 4.05
C PHE A 105 -1.54 15.94 3.99
N ASN A 106 -1.08 14.94 3.22
CA ASN A 106 0.35 14.64 3.10
C ASN A 106 1.13 15.84 2.55
N PHE A 107 0.59 16.54 1.55
CA PHE A 107 1.21 17.74 0.97
C PHE A 107 1.33 18.87 2.00
N LEU A 108 0.22 19.25 2.67
CA LEU A 108 0.21 20.32 3.66
C LEU A 108 1.08 20.00 4.88
N ASN A 109 1.10 18.72 5.28
CA ASN A 109 1.94 18.27 6.38
C ASN A 109 3.43 18.35 6.03
N ALA A 110 3.80 17.93 4.80
CA ALA A 110 5.17 18.05 4.30
C ALA A 110 5.63 19.51 4.17
N GLU A 111 4.73 20.45 3.88
CA GLU A 111 5.01 21.90 3.90
C GLU A 111 5.26 22.44 5.33
N GLY A 112 4.96 21.65 6.36
CA GLY A 112 5.14 22.04 7.76
C GLY A 112 4.03 22.91 8.33
N ARG A 113 2.85 22.94 7.68
CA ARG A 113 1.68 23.67 8.19
C ARG A 113 1.03 22.95 9.37
N TYR A 114 0.34 23.68 10.23
CA TYR A 114 -0.48 23.09 11.30
C TYR A 114 -1.79 22.55 10.74
N VAL A 115 -1.69 21.39 10.08
CA VAL A 115 -2.81 20.69 9.46
C VAL A 115 -3.31 19.55 10.36
N GLY A 116 -4.62 19.42 10.49
CA GLY A 116 -5.25 18.20 10.98
C GLY A 116 -5.96 17.48 9.84
N ALA A 117 -6.10 16.16 9.92
CA ALA A 117 -6.99 15.43 9.03
C ALA A 117 -7.92 14.50 9.79
N ALA A 118 -9.16 14.40 9.33
CA ALA A 118 -10.16 13.44 9.77
C ALA A 118 -10.53 12.59 8.55
N LEU A 119 -10.18 11.31 8.57
CA LEU A 119 -10.32 10.43 7.42
C LEU A 119 -11.25 9.27 7.77
N TYR A 120 -12.33 9.14 7.01
CA TYR A 120 -13.23 7.99 7.03
C TYR A 120 -12.89 7.08 5.84
N PRO A 121 -12.64 5.77 6.02
CA PRO A 121 -12.32 4.89 4.91
C PRO A 121 -13.52 4.74 3.96
N PRO A 122 -13.33 4.64 2.63
CA PRO A 122 -14.44 4.47 1.71
C PRO A 122 -15.13 3.12 1.95
N ASP A 123 -16.46 3.07 1.78
CA ASP A 123 -17.24 1.86 1.99
C ASP A 123 -16.97 0.82 0.89
N ASP A 124 -16.66 1.29 -0.32
CA ASP A 124 -16.26 0.48 -1.46
C ASP A 124 -15.05 1.11 -2.18
N MET A 125 -14.17 0.27 -2.72
CA MET A 125 -12.99 0.71 -3.45
C MET A 125 -12.98 0.04 -4.83
N VAL A 126 -13.38 0.80 -5.83
CA VAL A 126 -13.40 0.34 -7.22
C VAL A 126 -12.02 0.57 -7.84
N VAL A 127 -11.23 -0.50 -7.97
CA VAL A 127 -9.96 -0.45 -8.71
C VAL A 127 -10.26 -0.54 -10.20
N THR A 128 -9.93 0.51 -10.95
CA THR A 128 -10.11 0.51 -12.41
C THR A 128 -9.08 -0.40 -13.08
N ASP A 129 -9.39 -0.91 -14.28
CA ASP A 129 -8.45 -1.75 -15.06
C ASP A 129 -7.11 -1.05 -15.32
N LYS A 130 -7.12 0.29 -15.42
CA LYS A 130 -5.91 1.09 -15.59
C LYS A 130 -5.05 1.09 -14.33
N GLU A 131 -5.66 1.25 -13.16
CA GLU A 131 -4.96 1.20 -11.87
C GLU A 131 -4.44 -0.21 -11.60
N TYR A 132 -5.25 -1.23 -11.88
CA TYR A 132 -4.84 -2.62 -11.80
C TYR A 132 -3.66 -2.91 -12.73
N GLY A 133 -3.72 -2.47 -13.99
CA GLY A 133 -2.62 -2.61 -14.95
C GLY A 133 -1.34 -1.91 -14.50
N ARG A 134 -1.44 -0.71 -13.89
CA ARG A 134 -0.29 -0.03 -13.29
C ARG A 134 0.29 -0.79 -12.10
N ALA A 135 -0.55 -1.33 -11.23
CA ALA A 135 -0.13 -2.14 -10.10
C ALA A 135 0.59 -3.43 -10.57
N LEU A 136 0.04 -4.11 -11.59
CA LEU A 136 0.68 -5.27 -12.21
C LEU A 136 2.02 -4.92 -12.86
N ALA A 137 2.15 -3.74 -13.49
CA ALA A 137 3.43 -3.31 -14.06
C ALA A 137 4.52 -3.04 -13.00
N LEU A 138 4.13 -2.76 -11.75
CA LEU A 138 5.06 -2.65 -10.62
C LEU A 138 5.48 -4.02 -10.07
N LEU A 139 4.67 -5.07 -10.29
CA LEU A 139 5.03 -6.44 -9.95
C LEU A 139 6.06 -6.95 -10.96
N LYS A 140 7.33 -6.73 -10.63
CA LYS A 140 8.45 -7.35 -11.34
C LYS A 140 8.48 -8.84 -11.07
N GLY A 141 8.62 -9.64 -12.12
CA GLY A 141 8.97 -11.05 -11.97
C GLY A 141 10.28 -11.19 -11.21
N TRP A 142 10.42 -12.25 -10.40
CA TRP A 142 11.62 -12.52 -9.59
C TRP A 142 12.90 -12.67 -10.44
N ASP A 143 12.74 -12.92 -11.74
CA ASP A 143 13.76 -12.99 -12.78
C ASP A 143 14.26 -11.61 -13.25
N THR A 144 13.53 -10.54 -12.95
CA THR A 144 13.82 -9.16 -13.41
C THR A 144 14.29 -8.21 -12.29
N VAL A 145 14.40 -8.69 -11.06
CA VAL A 145 14.98 -7.95 -9.93
C VAL A 145 16.51 -8.09 -9.93
N GLU A 146 17.22 -7.00 -9.65
CA GLU A 146 18.71 -6.99 -9.59
C GLU A 146 19.26 -7.97 -8.55
N GLU A 147 18.54 -8.15 -7.44
CA GLU A 147 18.81 -9.19 -6.45
C GLU A 147 17.58 -10.09 -6.31
N ASN A 148 17.75 -11.36 -6.62
CA ASN A 148 16.69 -12.34 -6.47
C ASN A 148 16.55 -12.71 -4.98
N PRO A 149 15.35 -12.59 -4.39
CA PRO A 149 15.13 -12.84 -2.97
C PRO A 149 15.42 -14.29 -2.52
N LEU A 150 15.38 -15.26 -3.43
CA LEU A 150 15.77 -16.64 -3.15
C LEU A 150 17.31 -16.82 -3.07
N LEU A 151 18.07 -15.84 -3.58
CA LEU A 151 19.53 -15.86 -3.71
C LEU A 151 20.24 -14.95 -2.69
N LEU A 152 19.51 -14.27 -1.80
CA LEU A 152 20.12 -13.38 -0.82
C LEU A 152 21.13 -14.14 0.08
N GLY A 153 22.37 -13.63 0.15
CA GLY A 153 23.49 -14.23 0.87
C GLY A 153 24.25 -15.33 0.13
N LEU A 154 23.84 -15.70 -1.10
CA LEU A 154 24.56 -16.64 -1.97
C LEU A 154 25.41 -15.92 -3.01
N ASN A 155 25.12 -14.64 -3.31
CA ASN A 155 25.92 -13.85 -4.25
C ASN A 155 27.35 -13.55 -3.74
N ASP A 156 27.61 -13.70 -2.44
CA ASP A 156 28.93 -13.46 -1.84
C ASP A 156 29.86 -14.69 -1.87
N THR A 157 29.39 -15.86 -2.32
CA THR A 157 30.19 -17.08 -2.39
C THR A 157 30.76 -17.32 -3.79
N ILE A 158 31.98 -17.89 -3.86
CA ILE A 158 32.70 -18.15 -5.13
C ILE A 158 31.92 -19.15 -6.02
N ASN A 159 31.13 -20.05 -5.42
CA ASN A 159 30.34 -21.08 -6.11
C ASN A 159 28.82 -20.89 -5.90
N GLN A 160 28.31 -19.70 -6.22
CA GLN A 160 26.90 -19.31 -6.07
C GLN A 160 25.90 -20.38 -6.56
N ALA A 161 26.17 -20.98 -7.73
CA ALA A 161 25.30 -21.99 -8.34
C ALA A 161 25.30 -23.33 -7.60
N GLU A 162 26.38 -23.68 -6.90
CA GLU A 162 26.48 -24.95 -6.18
C GLU A 162 25.73 -24.91 -4.85
N ASP A 163 25.91 -23.81 -4.10
CA ASP A 163 25.26 -23.59 -2.80
C ASP A 163 23.74 -23.46 -2.95
N LEU A 164 23.30 -22.81 -4.04
CA LEU A 164 21.88 -22.70 -4.38
C LEU A 164 21.20 -24.04 -4.56
N VAL A 165 21.81 -24.91 -5.35
CA VAL A 165 21.23 -26.20 -5.67
C VAL A 165 21.30 -27.14 -4.45
N LYS A 166 22.35 -27.05 -3.61
CA LYS A 166 22.39 -27.76 -2.32
C LYS A 166 21.28 -27.33 -1.36
N ARG A 167 20.96 -26.04 -1.33
CA ARG A 167 19.96 -25.46 -0.41
C ARG A 167 18.52 -25.80 -0.82
N LEU A 168 18.26 -25.86 -2.12
CA LEU A 168 16.94 -26.19 -2.67
C LEU A 168 16.70 -27.70 -2.81
N TRP A 169 17.76 -28.50 -2.98
CA TRP A 169 17.67 -29.96 -3.13
C TRP A 169 18.58 -30.66 -2.13
N SER A 170 18.07 -30.78 -0.90
CA SER A 170 18.69 -31.55 0.17
C SER A 170 18.54 -33.06 -0.07
N GLY A 171 19.44 -33.70 -0.86
CA GLY A 171 19.72 -35.12 -0.61
C GLY A 171 20.19 -36.09 -1.71
N ASP A 172 20.39 -35.74 -2.99
CA ASP A 172 20.90 -36.76 -3.94
C ASP A 172 21.75 -36.23 -5.11
N GLU A 173 22.96 -36.76 -5.27
CA GLU A 173 24.03 -36.24 -6.15
C GLU A 173 23.71 -36.43 -7.64
N LYS A 174 22.97 -37.48 -7.99
CA LYS A 174 22.49 -37.72 -9.37
C LYS A 174 21.40 -36.74 -9.79
N SER A 175 20.55 -36.29 -8.86
CA SER A 175 19.52 -35.28 -9.11
C SER A 175 20.12 -33.90 -9.39
N TRP A 176 21.30 -33.61 -8.82
CA TRP A 176 21.99 -32.33 -8.94
C TRP A 176 22.58 -32.09 -10.34
N GLN A 177 23.23 -33.10 -10.95
CA GLN A 177 23.87 -32.93 -12.26
C GLN A 177 22.84 -32.57 -13.34
N SER A 178 21.68 -33.23 -13.32
CA SER A 178 20.58 -32.94 -14.24
C SER A 178 19.95 -31.57 -13.98
N ALA A 179 19.78 -31.15 -12.72
CA ALA A 179 19.25 -29.82 -12.39
C ALA A 179 20.22 -28.70 -12.82
N ARG A 180 21.53 -28.87 -12.57
CA ARG A 180 22.57 -27.91 -12.98
C ARG A 180 22.58 -27.70 -14.50
N GLN A 181 22.46 -28.77 -15.27
CA GLN A 181 22.44 -28.67 -16.73
C GLN A 181 21.21 -27.88 -17.22
N LYS A 182 20.04 -28.08 -16.60
CA LYS A 182 18.82 -27.32 -16.90
C LYS A 182 18.91 -25.83 -16.56
N VAL A 183 19.67 -25.46 -15.54
CA VAL A 183 19.89 -24.06 -15.12
C VAL A 183 20.91 -23.36 -16.01
N LEU A 184 21.90 -24.06 -16.56
CA LEU A 184 22.92 -23.45 -17.44
C LEU A 184 22.45 -23.24 -18.89
N GLU A 185 21.28 -23.78 -19.27
CA GLU A 185 20.68 -23.56 -20.59
C GLU A 185 20.31 -22.08 -20.81
N SER A 186 20.52 -21.60 -22.05
CA SER A 186 20.11 -20.25 -22.44
C SER A 186 18.58 -20.13 -22.50
N PRO A 187 18.00 -18.91 -22.39
CA PRO A 187 16.56 -18.72 -22.39
C PRO A 187 15.85 -19.37 -23.59
N SER A 188 16.43 -19.28 -24.78
CA SER A 188 15.89 -19.91 -26.00
C SER A 188 15.89 -21.44 -25.95
N GLN A 189 16.91 -22.04 -25.31
CA GLN A 189 17.00 -23.49 -25.14
C GLN A 189 15.96 -24.00 -24.14
N ARG A 190 15.69 -23.23 -23.08
CA ARG A 190 14.67 -23.58 -22.08
C ARG A 190 13.26 -23.53 -22.66
N GLU A 191 12.97 -22.55 -23.51
CA GLU A 191 11.70 -22.42 -24.22
C GLU A 191 11.45 -23.60 -25.16
N GLN A 192 12.46 -24.00 -25.93
CA GLN A 192 12.39 -25.18 -26.81
C GLN A 192 12.16 -26.48 -26.03
N ARG A 193 12.84 -26.66 -24.89
CA ARG A 193 12.62 -27.83 -24.02
C ARG A 193 11.20 -27.85 -23.45
N MET A 194 10.68 -26.71 -23.00
CA MET A 194 9.31 -26.62 -22.49
C MET A 194 8.28 -26.94 -23.57
N GLN A 195 8.49 -26.49 -24.81
CA GLN A 195 7.63 -26.85 -25.94
C GLN A 195 7.65 -28.36 -26.20
N LEU A 196 8.83 -28.97 -26.20
CA LEU A 196 8.97 -30.43 -26.35
C LEU A 196 8.34 -31.22 -25.20
N GLU A 197 8.46 -30.76 -23.94
CA GLU A 197 7.83 -31.40 -22.79
C GLU A 197 6.30 -31.28 -22.81
N VAL A 198 5.76 -30.16 -23.32
CA VAL A 198 4.32 -29.98 -23.54
C VAL A 198 3.83 -30.91 -24.64
N GLU A 199 4.53 -30.99 -25.79
CA GLU A 199 4.19 -31.90 -26.88
C GLU A 199 4.26 -33.38 -26.45
N ASP A 200 5.23 -33.76 -25.63
CA ASP A 200 5.39 -35.14 -25.17
C ASP A 200 4.31 -35.52 -24.15
N LYS A 201 3.88 -34.57 -23.30
CA LYS A 201 2.71 -34.74 -22.43
C LYS A 201 1.41 -34.85 -23.24
N GLU A 202 1.23 -34.00 -24.24
CA GLU A 202 0.07 -34.06 -25.13
C GLU A 202 0.01 -35.37 -25.92
N LYS A 203 1.17 -35.91 -26.34
CA LYS A 203 1.25 -37.23 -26.98
C LYS A 203 0.90 -38.36 -26.01
N LYS A 204 1.35 -38.31 -24.76
CA LYS A 204 0.99 -39.31 -23.74
C LYS A 204 -0.51 -39.28 -23.41
N LEU A 205 -1.10 -38.10 -23.31
CA LEU A 205 -2.55 -37.90 -23.11
C LEU A 205 -3.41 -38.35 -24.30
N ARG A 206 -2.85 -38.53 -25.49
CA ARG A 206 -3.56 -39.06 -26.68
C ARG A 206 -3.47 -40.59 -26.81
N ILE A 207 -2.65 -41.24 -25.99
CA ILE A 207 -2.40 -42.69 -26.03
C ILE A 207 -3.11 -43.40 -24.86
N GLU A 208 -3.58 -42.66 -23.85
CA GLU A 208 -4.56 -43.10 -22.83
C GLU A 208 -6.01 -42.83 -23.28
#